data_AF-A0A350IHZ4-F1
#
_entry.id   AF-A0A350IHZ4-F1
#
_cell.length_a   1.000
_cell.length_b   1.000
_cell.length_c   1.000
_cell.angle_alpha   90.00
_cell.angle_beta   90.00
_cell.angle_gamma   90.00
#
_symmetry.space_group_name_H-M   'P 1'
#
loop_
_entity.id
_entity.type
_entity.pdbx_description
1 polymer ?
#
loop_
_entity_poly.entity_id
_entity_poly.type
_entity_poly.pdbx_seq_one_letter_code
_entity_poly.pdbx_strand_id
1 'polypeptide(L)'
;MLRTVGELGLPFVAMHMRGNPFTMQSLTEYNDVTEDLLGYFRKFSVLAEAAGISDWILDPGFGFAKTIDQNYQLMRGLSKFKSLGKRILVGISRKSMIYRKFGITPEEALPATQVLHYKSLCEGADILRVHDVAEAVRTVELYRTLE
;
A
#
# COMPACT_ATOMS: atom_id res chain seq x y z
N MET A 1 -20.35 -8.26 -3.27
CA MET A 1 -19.66 -7.05 -2.78
C MET A 1 -19.49 -6.00 -3.88
N LEU A 2 -18.70 -6.26 -4.95
CA LEU A 2 -18.40 -5.22 -5.95
C LEU A 2 -19.64 -4.59 -6.58
N ARG A 3 -20.65 -5.37 -6.95
CA ARG A 3 -21.93 -4.84 -7.45
C ARG A 3 -22.57 -3.83 -6.49
N THR A 4 -22.66 -4.18 -5.21
CA THR A 4 -23.20 -3.29 -4.17
C THR A 4 -22.39 -2.01 -4.04
N VAL A 5 -21.05 -2.09 -4.13
CA VAL A 5 -20.18 -0.91 -4.10
C VAL A 5 -20.44 -0.01 -5.31
N GLY A 6 -20.58 -0.59 -6.50
CA GLY A 6 -20.92 0.15 -7.71
C GLY A 6 -22.28 0.81 -7.65
N GLU A 7 -23.29 0.12 -7.11
CA GLU A 7 -24.64 0.67 -6.86
C GLU A 7 -24.62 1.85 -5.88
N LEU A 8 -23.69 1.86 -4.91
CA LEU A 8 -23.53 2.95 -3.94
C LEU A 8 -22.74 4.14 -4.48
N GLY A 9 -21.92 3.97 -5.52
CA GLY A 9 -21.13 5.04 -6.13
C GLY A 9 -20.07 5.67 -5.21
N LEU A 10 -19.67 4.98 -4.14
CA LEU A 10 -18.67 5.46 -3.18
C LEU A 10 -17.24 5.06 -3.60
N PRO A 11 -16.20 5.83 -3.19
CA PRO A 11 -14.81 5.44 -3.44
C PRO A 11 -14.47 4.08 -2.83
N PHE A 12 -13.78 3.24 -3.60
CA PHE A 12 -13.41 1.88 -3.18
C PHE A 12 -11.89 1.72 -2.98
N VAL A 13 -11.45 1.24 -1.82
CA VAL A 13 -10.03 0.88 -1.61
C VAL A 13 -9.80 -0.57 -2.04
N ALA A 14 -9.10 -0.76 -3.15
CA ALA A 14 -8.70 -2.06 -3.67
C ALA A 14 -7.34 -2.46 -3.09
N MET A 15 -7.33 -3.35 -2.11
CA MET A 15 -6.12 -3.84 -1.47
C MET A 15 -5.68 -5.19 -2.02
N HIS A 16 -4.40 -5.33 -2.38
CA HIS A 16 -3.84 -6.63 -2.73
C HIS A 16 -3.53 -7.48 -1.48
N MET A 17 -4.10 -8.68 -1.41
CA MET A 17 -3.72 -9.74 -0.47
C MET A 17 -3.88 -11.12 -1.14
N ARG A 18 -2.98 -12.05 -0.85
CA ARG A 18 -3.14 -13.47 -1.20
C ARG A 18 -3.54 -14.27 0.03
N GLY A 19 -4.49 -15.19 -0.13
CA GLY A 19 -5.05 -15.96 0.97
C GLY A 19 -5.81 -15.09 1.97
N ASN A 20 -5.71 -15.45 3.24
CA ASN A 20 -6.34 -14.73 4.35
C ASN A 20 -5.31 -14.48 5.47
N PRO A 21 -5.63 -13.73 6.54
CA PRO A 21 -4.65 -13.42 7.59
C PRO A 21 -3.94 -14.63 8.21
N PHE A 22 -4.57 -15.81 8.18
CA PHE A 22 -4.00 -17.06 8.71
C PHE A 22 -3.07 -17.77 7.70
N THR A 23 -3.31 -17.63 6.39
CA THR A 23 -2.57 -18.35 5.33
C THR A 23 -1.65 -17.47 4.50
N MET A 24 -1.79 -16.15 4.56
CA MET A 24 -1.13 -15.23 3.63
C MET A 24 0.41 -15.35 3.67
N GLN A 25 1.00 -15.66 4.82
CA GLN A 25 2.46 -15.71 4.96
C GLN A 25 3.09 -16.93 4.27
N SER A 26 2.33 -18.00 4.01
CA SER A 26 2.81 -19.12 3.20
C SER A 26 2.63 -18.89 1.69
N LEU A 27 1.97 -17.80 1.28
CA LEU A 27 1.68 -17.47 -0.12
C LEU A 27 2.53 -16.29 -0.63
N THR A 28 3.77 -16.24 -0.17
CA THR A 28 4.75 -15.17 -0.44
C THR A 28 5.57 -15.40 -1.72
N GLU A 29 5.19 -16.36 -2.56
CA GLU A 29 5.91 -16.66 -3.80
C GLU A 29 5.54 -15.65 -4.90
N TYR A 30 6.41 -14.68 -5.19
CA TYR A 30 6.30 -13.78 -6.34
C TYR A 30 7.54 -13.94 -7.20
N ASN A 31 7.37 -13.78 -8.52
CA ASN A 31 8.50 -13.67 -9.43
C ASN A 31 9.14 -12.27 -9.29
N ASP A 32 8.30 -11.24 -9.48
CA ASP A 32 8.58 -9.86 -9.10
C ASP A 32 7.32 -9.30 -8.45
N VAL A 33 7.40 -8.95 -7.16
CA VAL A 33 6.22 -8.50 -6.40
C VAL A 33 5.58 -7.25 -7.01
N THR A 34 6.35 -6.36 -7.64
CA THR A 34 5.81 -5.13 -8.20
C THR A 34 5.06 -5.42 -9.49
N GLU A 35 5.67 -6.19 -10.40
CA GLU A 35 5.05 -6.57 -11.68
C GLU A 35 3.82 -7.47 -11.48
N ASP A 36 3.90 -8.42 -10.55
CA ASP A 36 2.77 -9.30 -10.21
C ASP A 36 1.57 -8.48 -9.69
N LEU A 37 1.83 -7.48 -8.83
CA LEU A 37 0.79 -6.59 -8.32
C LEU A 37 0.24 -5.66 -9.41
N LEU A 38 1.06 -5.15 -10.33
CA LEU A 38 0.58 -4.39 -11.49
C LEU A 38 -0.38 -5.25 -12.33
N GLY A 39 -0.03 -6.51 -12.57
CA GLY A 39 -0.90 -7.48 -13.24
C GLY A 39 -2.22 -7.70 -12.48
N TYR A 40 -2.16 -7.83 -11.15
CA TYR A 40 -3.36 -7.93 -10.31
C TYR A 40 -4.28 -6.71 -10.45
N PHE A 41 -3.74 -5.50 -10.33
CA PHE A 41 -4.56 -4.29 -10.39
C PHE A 41 -5.12 -4.00 -11.79
N ARG A 42 -4.43 -4.39 -12.86
CA ARG A 42 -5.00 -4.36 -14.22
C ARG A 42 -6.24 -5.26 -14.33
N LYS A 43 -6.17 -6.48 -13.78
CA LYS A 43 -7.33 -7.39 -13.72
C LYS A 43 -8.45 -6.83 -12.85
N PHE A 44 -8.10 -6.26 -11.69
CA PHE A 44 -9.07 -5.61 -10.81
C PHE A 44 -9.79 -4.45 -11.51
N SER A 45 -9.09 -3.64 -12.30
CA SER A 45 -9.69 -2.52 -13.03
C SER A 45 -10.85 -2.97 -13.93
N VAL A 46 -10.69 -4.10 -14.63
CA VAL A 46 -11.75 -4.67 -15.48
C VAL A 46 -12.96 -5.10 -14.64
N LEU A 47 -12.71 -5.72 -13.48
CA LEU A 47 -13.79 -6.14 -12.56
C LEU A 47 -14.51 -4.95 -11.93
N ALA A 48 -13.77 -3.90 -11.59
CA ALA A 48 -14.31 -2.66 -11.02
C ALA A 48 -15.20 -1.96 -12.06
N GLU A 49 -14.73 -1.81 -13.29
CA GLU A 49 -15.49 -1.22 -14.39
C GLU A 49 -16.79 -2.00 -14.67
N ALA A 50 -16.70 -3.33 -14.77
CA ALA A 50 -17.88 -4.18 -14.96
C ALA A 50 -18.89 -4.09 -13.81
N ALA A 51 -18.44 -3.72 -12.61
CA ALA A 51 -19.29 -3.51 -11.45
C ALA A 51 -19.81 -2.07 -11.32
N GLY A 52 -19.42 -1.14 -12.19
CA GLY A 52 -19.77 0.28 -12.10
C GLY A 52 -18.92 1.10 -11.12
N ILE A 53 -17.74 0.59 -10.72
CA ILE A 53 -16.82 1.24 -9.78
C ILE A 53 -15.75 2.01 -10.57
N SER A 54 -15.97 3.30 -10.79
CA SER A 54 -15.03 4.18 -11.49
C SER A 54 -13.94 4.78 -10.57
N ASP A 55 -14.32 5.19 -9.36
CA ASP A 55 -13.42 5.75 -8.35
C ASP A 55 -12.94 4.67 -7.38
N TRP A 56 -11.72 4.19 -7.63
CA TRP A 56 -11.04 3.27 -6.71
C TRP A 56 -9.60 3.71 -6.46
N ILE A 57 -9.14 3.37 -5.25
CA ILE A 57 -7.83 3.69 -4.68
C ILE A 57 -7.06 2.39 -4.56
N LEU A 58 -5.82 2.38 -5.02
CA LEU A 58 -4.93 1.22 -4.98
C LEU A 58 -4.24 1.14 -3.61
N ASP A 59 -4.31 -0.01 -2.93
CA ASP A 59 -3.47 -0.32 -1.77
C ASP A 59 -2.59 -1.54 -2.10
N PRO A 60 -1.26 -1.40 -2.23
CA PRO A 60 -0.36 -2.51 -2.55
C PRO A 60 -0.32 -3.62 -1.48
N GLY A 61 -0.90 -3.39 -0.30
CA GLY A 61 -1.01 -4.38 0.77
C GLY A 61 0.37 -4.74 1.34
N PHE A 62 1.13 -3.74 1.78
CA PHE A 62 2.39 -4.00 2.50
C PHE A 62 2.17 -4.95 3.69
N GLY A 63 3.05 -5.92 3.90
CA GLY A 63 2.94 -6.93 4.97
C GLY A 63 1.89 -8.03 4.74
N PHE A 64 1.06 -7.93 3.70
CA PHE A 64 0.08 -8.96 3.33
C PHE A 64 0.64 -9.87 2.25
N ALA A 65 0.88 -11.13 2.64
CA ALA A 65 1.53 -12.15 1.81
C ALA A 65 2.83 -11.65 1.18
N LYS A 66 3.72 -10.98 1.93
CA LYS A 66 5.02 -10.50 1.43
C LYS A 66 6.10 -10.68 2.49
N THR A 67 7.28 -11.14 2.10
CA THR A 67 8.47 -11.16 2.97
C THR A 67 8.98 -9.74 3.24
N ILE A 68 9.90 -9.57 4.18
CA ILE A 68 10.50 -8.26 4.47
C ILE A 68 11.14 -7.68 3.20
N ASP A 69 11.95 -8.46 2.49
CA ASP A 69 12.64 -8.00 1.28
C ASP A 69 11.68 -7.64 0.15
N GLN A 70 10.60 -8.41 -0.02
CA GLN A 70 9.56 -8.10 -1.00
C GLN A 70 8.83 -6.79 -0.66
N ASN A 71 8.60 -6.49 0.62
CA ASN A 71 8.03 -5.19 0.99
C ASN A 71 8.97 -4.03 0.61
N TYR A 72 10.28 -4.18 0.76
CA TYR A 72 11.23 -3.15 0.32
C TYR A 72 11.38 -3.09 -1.20
N GLN A 73 11.28 -4.21 -1.92
CA GLN A 73 11.20 -4.22 -3.38
C GLN A 73 9.96 -3.46 -3.85
N LEU A 74 8.80 -3.71 -3.24
CA LEU A 74 7.55 -3.01 -3.54
C LEU A 74 7.64 -1.51 -3.26
N MET A 75 8.29 -1.11 -2.16
CA MET A 75 8.51 0.31 -1.85
C MET A 75 9.37 1.00 -2.91
N ARG A 76 10.44 0.34 -3.40
CA ARG A 76 11.28 0.86 -4.49
C ARG A 76 10.54 0.94 -5.83
N GLY A 77 9.56 0.07 -6.05
CA GLY A 77 8.76 0.01 -7.26
C GLY A 77 7.44 0.80 -7.21
N LEU A 78 7.16 1.51 -6.12
CA LEU A 78 5.85 2.10 -5.86
C LEU A 78 5.42 3.10 -6.95
N SER A 79 6.35 3.90 -7.49
CA SER A 79 6.08 4.83 -8.59
C SER A 79 5.57 4.17 -9.87
N LYS A 80 5.84 2.88 -10.09
CA LYS A 80 5.30 2.15 -11.27
C LYS A 80 3.78 2.07 -11.26
N PHE A 81 3.14 2.07 -10.08
CA PHE A 81 1.67 2.02 -9.98
C PHE A 81 0.99 3.29 -10.49
N LYS A 82 1.71 4.42 -10.61
CA LYS A 82 1.19 5.64 -11.24
C LYS A 82 0.70 5.40 -12.67
N SER A 83 1.27 4.41 -13.37
CA SER A 83 0.84 4.02 -14.72
C SER A 83 -0.63 3.57 -14.81
N LEU A 84 -1.25 3.23 -13.67
CA LEU A 84 -2.66 2.85 -13.61
C LEU A 84 -3.61 4.05 -13.53
N GLY A 85 -3.09 5.27 -13.32
CA GLY A 85 -3.90 6.49 -13.19
C GLY A 85 -4.85 6.48 -11.99
N LYS A 86 -4.50 5.74 -10.92
CA LYS A 86 -5.27 5.64 -9.69
C LYS A 86 -4.49 6.20 -8.52
N ARG A 87 -5.22 6.74 -7.54
CA ARG A 87 -4.65 7.17 -6.25
C ARG A 87 -4.05 5.98 -5.52
N ILE A 88 -2.93 6.18 -4.85
CA ILE A 88 -2.19 5.14 -4.13
C ILE A 88 -2.29 5.39 -2.62
N LEU A 89 -2.81 4.42 -1.90
CA LEU A 89 -2.81 4.36 -0.44
C LEU A 89 -1.66 3.48 0.03
N VAL A 90 -0.89 3.98 1.00
CA VAL A 90 0.19 3.24 1.65
C VAL A 90 -0.08 3.11 3.14
N GLY A 91 -0.23 1.88 3.61
CA GLY A 91 -0.31 1.55 5.03
C GLY A 91 0.90 0.74 5.49
N ILE A 92 1.89 1.39 6.10
CA ILE A 92 3.12 0.75 6.59
C ILE A 92 3.41 0.99 8.08
N SER A 93 2.65 1.90 8.70
CA SER A 93 2.85 2.29 10.10
C SER A 93 2.89 1.08 11.03
N ARG A 94 3.99 0.95 11.79
CA ARG A 94 4.25 -0.11 12.77
C ARG A 94 4.21 -1.54 12.20
N LYS A 95 4.40 -1.72 10.87
CA LYS A 95 4.39 -3.06 10.25
C LYS A 95 5.70 -3.82 10.47
N SER A 96 5.61 -5.15 10.37
CA SER A 96 6.71 -6.09 10.54
C SER A 96 7.91 -5.84 9.65
N MET A 97 7.71 -5.27 8.45
CA MET A 97 8.81 -4.86 7.56
C MET A 97 9.77 -3.85 8.22
N ILE A 98 9.29 -3.09 9.21
CA ILE A 98 10.06 -2.09 9.95
C ILE A 98 10.63 -2.73 11.21
N TYR A 99 9.77 -3.12 12.15
CA TYR A 99 10.23 -3.49 13.48
C TYR A 99 11.06 -4.79 13.48
N ARG A 100 10.71 -5.78 12.64
CA ARG A 100 11.52 -7.01 12.54
C ARG A 100 12.86 -6.77 11.83
N LYS A 101 12.96 -5.78 10.94
CA LYS A 101 14.23 -5.45 10.27
C LYS A 101 15.26 -4.95 11.26
N PHE A 102 14.84 -4.16 12.25
CA PHE A 102 15.72 -3.56 13.25
C PHE A 102 15.76 -4.33 14.58
N GLY A 103 14.98 -5.41 14.72
CA GLY A 103 14.89 -6.15 15.98
C GLY A 103 14.25 -5.35 17.11
N ILE A 104 13.37 -4.40 16.79
CA ILE A 104 12.68 -3.52 17.75
C ILE A 104 11.19 -3.89 17.87
N THR A 105 10.48 -3.22 18.75
CA THR A 105 9.03 -3.35 18.91
C THR A 105 8.24 -2.48 17.92
N PRO A 106 6.95 -2.79 17.66
CA PRO A 106 6.07 -1.92 16.88
C PRO A 106 5.97 -0.49 17.44
N GLU A 107 6.05 -0.32 18.75
CA GLU A 107 5.98 0.97 19.46
C GLU A 107 7.21 1.84 19.18
N GLU A 108 8.39 1.21 19.06
CA GLU A 108 9.65 1.89 18.74
C GLU A 108 9.81 2.19 17.24
N ALA A 109 8.91 1.70 16.39
CA ALA A 109 9.04 1.78 14.94
C ALA A 109 8.74 3.16 14.34
N LEU A 110 8.30 4.14 15.15
CA LEU A 110 7.83 5.44 14.67
C LEU A 110 8.90 6.23 13.89
N PRO A 111 10.17 6.38 14.34
CA PRO A 111 11.18 7.12 13.58
C PRO A 111 11.42 6.52 12.19
N ALA A 112 11.57 5.19 12.11
CA ALA A 112 11.75 4.50 10.84
C ALA A 112 10.48 4.53 9.96
N THR A 113 9.29 4.56 10.58
CA THR A 113 8.00 4.73 9.89
C THR A 113 7.93 6.09 9.18
N GLN A 114 8.35 7.18 9.83
CA GLN A 114 8.33 8.51 9.20
C GLN A 114 9.25 8.60 7.98
N VAL A 115 10.44 7.99 8.03
CA VAL A 115 11.36 7.91 6.89
C VAL A 115 10.68 7.21 5.71
N LEU A 116 10.01 6.10 5.97
CA LEU A 116 9.31 5.36 4.91
C LEU A 116 8.04 6.08 4.43
N HIS A 117 7.33 6.83 5.28
CA HIS A 117 6.23 7.69 4.84
C HIS A 117 6.71 8.76 3.87
N TYR A 118 7.80 9.47 4.20
CA TYR A 118 8.40 10.45 3.29
C TYR A 118 8.78 9.80 1.96
N LYS A 119 9.47 8.65 2.00
CA LYS A 119 9.82 7.89 0.79
C LYS A 119 8.59 7.49 -0.01
N SER A 120 7.51 7.08 0.65
CA SER A 120 6.25 6.70 -0.01
C SER A 120 5.63 7.87 -0.76
N LEU A 121 5.64 9.07 -0.16
CA LEU A 121 5.17 10.31 -0.78
C LEU A 121 6.00 10.67 -2.02
N CYS A 122 7.34 10.64 -1.91
CA CYS A 122 8.23 10.86 -3.06
C CYS A 122 7.98 9.86 -4.21
N GLU A 123 7.65 8.62 -3.89
CA GLU A 123 7.30 7.60 -4.88
C GLU A 123 5.86 7.71 -5.39
N GLY A 124 5.05 8.63 -4.85
CA GLY A 124 3.71 8.95 -5.35
C GLY A 124 2.54 8.38 -4.56
N ALA A 125 2.70 8.06 -3.28
CA ALA A 125 1.57 7.80 -2.42
C ALA A 125 0.72 9.07 -2.28
N ASP A 126 -0.60 8.95 -2.46
CA ASP A 126 -1.56 10.04 -2.26
C ASP A 126 -2.14 10.02 -0.84
N ILE A 127 -2.22 8.83 -0.23
CA ILE A 127 -2.82 8.61 1.08
C ILE A 127 -1.88 7.79 1.96
N LEU A 128 -1.60 8.28 3.15
CA LEU A 128 -0.89 7.52 4.19
C LEU A 128 -1.89 7.02 5.24
N ARG A 129 -1.93 5.71 5.49
CA ARG A 129 -2.72 5.09 6.56
C ARG A 129 -1.83 4.82 7.77
N VAL A 130 -2.07 5.54 8.86
CA VAL A 130 -1.14 5.64 10.01
C VAL A 130 -1.84 5.43 11.35
N HIS A 131 -1.05 5.06 12.37
CA HIS A 131 -1.49 5.09 13.77
C HIS A 131 -1.18 6.46 14.41
N ASP A 132 0.01 6.99 14.13
CA ASP A 132 0.56 8.23 14.72
C ASP A 132 0.27 9.42 13.79
N VAL A 133 -0.92 10.02 13.94
CA VAL A 133 -1.44 11.03 12.99
C VAL A 133 -0.64 12.33 13.03
N ALA A 134 -0.32 12.84 14.22
CA ALA A 134 0.37 14.13 14.35
C ALA A 134 1.74 14.11 13.65
N GLU A 135 2.48 13.02 13.81
CA GLU A 135 3.79 12.79 13.20
C GLU A 135 3.71 12.61 11.69
N ALA A 136 2.67 11.92 11.21
CA ALA A 136 2.44 11.76 9.77
C ALA A 136 2.06 13.09 9.10
N VAL A 137 1.25 13.93 9.76
CA VAL A 137 0.92 15.28 9.26
C VAL A 137 2.19 16.12 9.12
N ARG A 138 3.06 16.13 10.14
CA ARG A 138 4.36 16.82 10.06
C ARG A 138 5.23 16.30 8.91
N THR A 139 5.25 14.99 8.67
CA THR A 139 5.95 14.41 7.50
C THR A 139 5.36 14.91 6.17
N VAL A 140 4.04 14.98 6.04
CA VAL A 140 3.36 15.49 4.84
C VAL A 140 3.64 16.98 4.63
N GLU A 141 3.64 17.78 5.70
CA GLU A 141 3.97 19.21 5.65
C GLU A 141 5.41 19.43 5.16
N LEU A 142 6.36 18.66 5.69
CA LEU A 142 7.76 18.69 5.24
C LEU A 142 7.88 18.27 3.77
N TYR A 143 7.23 17.18 3.35
CA TYR A 143 7.20 16.73 1.95
C TYR A 143 6.71 17.85 1.02
N ARG A 144 5.57 18.49 1.33
CA ARG A 144 5.02 19.61 0.53
C ARG A 144 5.91 20.85 0.50
N THR A 145 6.80 21.00 1.48
CA THR A 145 7.74 22.13 1.54
C THR A 145 8.97 21.88 0.67
N LEU A 146 9.34 20.61 0.46
CA LEU A 146 10.60 20.22 -0.19
C LEU A 146 10.44 19.77 -1.65
N GLU A 147 9.26 19.27 -2.03
CA GLU A 147 8.96 18.65 -3.33
C GLU A 147 7.81 19.38 -4.04
#